data_AF-A0A7L2SN19-F1
#
_entry.id   AF-A0A7L2SN19-F1
#
_cell.length_a   1.000
_cell.length_b   1.000
_cell.length_c   1.000
_cell.angle_alpha   90.00
_cell.angle_beta   90.00
_cell.angle_gamma   90.00
#
_symmetry.space_group_name_H-M   'P 1'
#
loop_
_entity.id
_entity.type
_entity.pdbx_description
1 polymer ?
#
loop_
_entity_poly.entity_id
_entity_poly.type
_entity_poly.pdbx_seq_one_letter_code
_entity_poly.pdbx_strand_id
1 'polypeptide(L)'
;LCNFLLENPDYPKKEGRVVLNPSSSLLASQDETKASESILISCCLWAVPKMDYFDFSKLAPLDQRCFIQAADLLMADFKMLSSQDIKWALHELKGHYAITRKAFSDAIKKWQELSPETSGKRKRRKEMNQYSYIDFRFEQGDVKIEKRMFFLENKRRHWRSYDKLSLLPPVLLEQEFYEQKVKEMAEHADFLLALQMNEEQYQKDGQMIECRCCYGEFAFEELTQCADGHLFCKECLIKYAQEAVFGSGKSELSCMEGSCTCSFPTSELEKVLPENILCKYYERKAEEEVAAACADELVRCPFCNFPALLDSDVKRFSCPNPRCRK
;
A
#
# COMPACT_ATOMS: atom_id res chain seq x y z
N LEU A 1 18.68 12.57 0.45
CA LEU A 1 17.59 13.55 0.19
C LEU A 1 18.05 15.02 0.11
N CYS A 2 18.95 15.51 0.99
CA CYS A 2 19.29 16.94 1.05
C CYS A 2 20.03 17.51 -0.18
N ASN A 3 20.99 16.81 -0.80
CA ASN A 3 21.81 17.43 -1.86
C ASN A 3 21.06 17.54 -3.21
N PHE A 4 20.33 16.49 -3.62
CA PHE A 4 19.63 16.49 -4.91
C PHE A 4 18.48 17.51 -5.01
N LEU A 5 17.71 17.72 -3.93
CA LEU A 5 16.62 18.70 -3.89
C LEU A 5 17.13 20.16 -3.80
N LEU A 6 18.40 20.36 -3.41
CA LEU A 6 19.07 21.66 -3.44
C LEU A 6 19.64 21.97 -4.83
N GLU A 7 20.11 20.95 -5.54
CA GLU A 7 20.71 21.06 -6.87
C GLU A 7 19.69 21.11 -8.02
N ASN A 8 18.44 20.68 -7.79
CA ASN A 8 17.36 20.70 -8.79
C ASN A 8 16.24 21.69 -8.40
N PRO A 9 16.36 22.98 -8.79
CA PRO A 9 15.34 24.00 -8.48
C PRO A 9 13.99 23.76 -9.18
N ASP A 10 13.96 22.95 -10.25
CA ASP A 10 12.76 22.63 -11.04
C ASP A 10 11.94 21.46 -10.45
N TYR A 11 12.38 20.85 -9.35
CA TYR A 11 11.59 19.80 -8.67
C TYR A 11 10.29 20.41 -8.08
N PRO A 12 9.11 19.85 -8.37
CA PRO A 12 7.83 20.46 -7.99
C PRO A 12 7.64 20.46 -6.46
N LYS A 13 8.01 21.56 -5.81
CA LYS A 13 7.75 21.81 -4.39
C LYS A 13 6.26 22.12 -4.23
N LYS A 14 5.45 21.16 -3.79
CA LYS A 14 4.08 21.45 -3.34
C LYS A 14 4.14 22.25 -2.04
N GLU A 15 3.79 23.53 -2.08
CA GLU A 15 3.57 24.34 -0.88
C GLU A 15 2.31 23.83 -0.16
N GLY A 16 2.52 22.99 0.86
CA GLY A 16 1.48 22.52 1.75
C GLY A 16 2.10 22.04 3.04
N ARG A 17 1.52 22.45 4.18
CA ARG A 17 1.95 21.97 5.52
C ARG A 17 2.01 20.44 5.50
N VAL A 18 3.20 19.88 5.74
CA VAL A 18 3.39 18.48 6.06
C VAL A 18 2.76 18.25 7.44
N VAL A 19 1.48 17.91 7.46
CA VAL A 19 0.87 17.25 8.61
C VAL A 19 1.27 15.79 8.48
N LEU A 20 2.35 15.40 9.17
CA LEU A 20 2.64 14.00 9.41
C LEU A 20 1.44 13.43 10.16
N ASN A 21 0.59 12.70 9.45
CA ASN A 21 -0.47 11.94 10.07
C ASN A 21 0.18 10.70 10.68
N PRO A 22 0.15 10.50 12.00
CA PRO A 22 0.78 9.34 12.65
C PRO A 22 0.14 7.99 12.27
N SER A 23 -0.90 8.00 11.41
CA SER A 23 -1.56 6.82 10.85
C SER A 23 -1.14 6.51 9.40
N SER A 24 -0.01 7.04 8.93
CA SER A 24 0.53 6.70 7.60
C SER A 24 1.08 5.28 7.59
N SER A 25 0.20 4.29 7.49
CA SER A 25 0.53 2.89 7.24
C SER A 25 1.04 2.71 5.81
N LEU A 26 2.24 3.22 5.51
CA LEU A 26 2.93 3.02 4.23
C LEU A 26 3.64 1.65 4.15
N LEU A 27 3.46 0.80 5.16
CA LEU A 27 3.98 -0.57 5.23
C LEU A 27 2.88 -1.63 5.36
N ALA A 28 1.63 -1.33 4.95
CA ALA A 28 0.64 -2.39 4.80
C ALA A 28 0.94 -3.16 3.50
N SER A 29 1.53 -4.35 3.65
CA SER A 29 1.67 -5.35 2.60
C SER A 29 0.32 -5.57 1.90
N GLN A 30 0.38 -5.76 0.58
CA GLN A 30 -0.76 -6.21 -0.21
C GLN A 30 -1.10 -7.66 0.13
N ASP A 31 -1.66 -7.91 1.31
CA ASP A 31 -2.35 -9.19 1.61
C ASP A 31 -3.44 -9.07 2.69
N GLU A 32 -3.91 -7.86 2.96
CA GLU A 32 -5.00 -7.62 3.92
C GLU A 32 -6.34 -7.49 3.19
N THR A 33 -6.85 -8.61 2.65
CA THR A 33 -8.29 -8.73 2.32
C THR A 33 -9.03 -9.76 3.16
N LYS A 34 -8.39 -10.37 4.18
CA LYS A 34 -9.06 -11.39 5.01
C LYS A 34 -8.79 -11.38 6.52
N ALA A 35 -7.91 -10.53 7.08
CA ALA A 35 -7.60 -10.58 8.51
C ALA A 35 -8.14 -9.38 9.34
N SER A 36 -8.47 -8.26 8.71
CA SER A 36 -8.97 -7.06 9.41
C SER A 36 -10.45 -7.10 9.87
N GLU A 37 -11.20 -8.18 9.60
CA GLU A 37 -12.62 -8.28 10.00
C GLU A 37 -12.84 -8.67 11.48
N SER A 38 -11.80 -8.95 12.28
CA SER A 38 -12.00 -9.48 13.63
C SER A 38 -11.66 -8.54 14.81
N ILE A 39 -11.06 -7.36 14.60
CA ILE A 39 -10.73 -6.44 15.71
C ILE A 39 -11.08 -4.99 15.37
N LEU A 40 -12.38 -4.73 15.16
CA LEU A 40 -12.99 -3.40 15.30
C LEU A 40 -14.33 -3.50 16.03
N ILE A 41 -14.37 -4.27 17.13
CA ILE A 41 -15.48 -4.26 18.09
C ILE A 41 -15.00 -3.49 19.32
N SER A 42 -15.08 -2.15 19.28
CA SER A 42 -15.36 -1.29 20.44
C SER A 42 -15.05 0.20 20.17
N CYS A 43 -15.46 0.75 19.02
CA CYS A 43 -15.73 2.19 18.95
C CYS A 43 -16.75 2.47 17.84
N CYS A 44 -18.00 2.67 18.23
CA CYS A 44 -19.11 2.96 17.33
C CYS A 44 -18.95 4.34 16.68
N LEU A 45 -18.45 4.35 15.44
CA LEU A 45 -18.89 5.24 14.36
C LEU A 45 -18.80 4.39 13.09
N TRP A 46 -19.92 4.22 12.37
CA TRP A 46 -20.03 3.35 11.20
C TRP A 46 -18.84 3.45 10.24
N ALA A 47 -17.93 2.46 10.28
CA ALA A 47 -17.00 2.20 9.21
C ALA A 47 -17.80 1.57 8.06
N VAL A 48 -18.38 2.41 7.21
CA VAL A 48 -18.92 1.96 5.93
C VAL A 48 -17.74 1.32 5.17
N PRO A 49 -17.86 0.08 4.67
CA PRO A 49 -16.82 -0.53 3.85
C PRO A 49 -16.50 0.45 2.71
N LYS A 50 -15.26 0.95 2.65
CA LYS A 50 -14.84 1.83 1.55
C LYS A 50 -14.91 1.02 0.27
N MET A 51 -15.98 1.24 -0.51
CA MET A 51 -16.21 0.56 -1.78
C MET A 51 -15.05 0.89 -2.73
N ASP A 52 -14.42 -0.13 -3.29
CA ASP A 52 -13.38 0.05 -4.31
C ASP A 52 -14.07 0.30 -5.67
N TYR A 53 -14.08 1.55 -6.11
CA TYR A 53 -14.70 1.93 -7.38
C TYR A 53 -13.87 1.52 -8.61
N PHE A 54 -12.71 0.87 -8.45
CA PHE A 54 -11.97 0.24 -9.54
C PHE A 54 -12.33 -1.22 -9.76
N ASP A 55 -13.16 -1.83 -8.90
CA ASP A 55 -13.56 -3.24 -9.02
C ASP A 55 -14.89 -3.38 -9.78
N PHE A 56 -14.82 -3.60 -11.09
CA PHE A 56 -15.99 -3.74 -11.97
C PHE A 56 -17.00 -4.79 -11.50
N SER A 57 -16.54 -5.87 -10.84
CA SER A 57 -17.41 -6.96 -10.37
C SER A 57 -18.36 -6.50 -9.26
N LYS A 58 -17.92 -5.54 -8.44
CA LYS A 58 -18.68 -5.00 -7.30
C LYS A 58 -19.58 -3.83 -7.67
N LEU A 59 -19.43 -3.28 -8.88
CA LEU A 59 -20.17 -2.12 -9.36
C LEU A 59 -21.58 -2.51 -9.84
N ALA A 60 -22.59 -1.72 -9.45
CA ALA A 60 -23.96 -1.83 -9.95
C ALA A 60 -24.25 -0.64 -10.90
N PRO A 61 -25.02 -0.83 -11.99
CA PRO A 61 -25.31 0.26 -12.93
C PRO A 61 -25.89 1.49 -12.23
N LEU A 62 -25.34 2.67 -12.55
CA LEU A 62 -25.81 3.94 -12.01
C LEU A 62 -27.00 4.52 -12.76
N ASP A 63 -27.78 5.35 -12.06
CA ASP A 63 -28.90 6.09 -12.62
C ASP A 63 -28.48 7.05 -13.75
N GLN A 64 -29.41 7.31 -14.67
CA GLN A 64 -29.20 8.18 -15.83
C GLN A 64 -28.68 9.58 -15.48
N ARG A 65 -29.06 10.13 -14.31
CA ARG A 65 -28.58 11.46 -13.88
C ARG A 65 -27.11 11.43 -13.48
N CYS A 66 -26.67 10.38 -12.78
CA CYS A 66 -25.26 10.16 -12.45
C CYS A 66 -24.44 9.95 -13.72
N PHE A 67 -24.96 9.16 -14.67
CA PHE A 67 -24.35 8.95 -15.98
C PHE A 67 -24.09 10.28 -16.72
N ILE A 68 -25.07 11.19 -16.75
CA ILE A 68 -24.92 12.49 -17.42
C ILE A 68 -23.79 13.31 -16.76
N GLN A 69 -23.78 13.40 -15.42
CA GLN A 69 -22.75 14.15 -14.70
C GLN A 69 -21.36 13.53 -14.89
N ALA A 70 -21.24 12.20 -14.77
CA ALA A 70 -19.99 11.49 -15.01
C ALA A 70 -19.47 11.69 -16.44
N ALA A 71 -20.35 11.64 -17.44
CA ALA A 71 -19.99 11.91 -18.83
C ALA A 71 -19.48 13.33 -19.03
N ASP A 72 -20.13 14.32 -18.42
CA ASP A 72 -19.71 15.73 -18.51
C ASP A 72 -18.35 15.97 -17.86
N LEU A 73 -18.08 15.37 -16.69
CA LEU A 73 -16.78 15.41 -16.03
C LEU A 73 -15.70 14.78 -16.92
N LEU A 74 -15.92 13.57 -17.43
CA LEU A 74 -14.99 12.91 -18.35
C LEU A 74 -14.77 13.71 -19.64
N MET A 75 -15.80 14.39 -20.14
CA MET A 75 -15.67 15.28 -21.30
C MET A 75 -14.84 16.54 -21.00
N ALA A 76 -14.83 17.01 -19.74
CA ALA A 76 -13.98 18.11 -19.29
C ALA A 76 -12.52 17.66 -19.15
N ASP A 77 -12.31 16.43 -18.67
CA ASP A 77 -10.99 15.84 -18.49
C ASP A 77 -10.32 15.44 -19.81
N PHE A 78 -11.06 14.75 -20.67
CA PHE A 78 -10.57 14.20 -21.95
C PHE A 78 -11.09 15.03 -23.13
N LYS A 79 -10.63 16.28 -23.22
CA LYS A 79 -11.10 17.27 -24.23
C LYS A 79 -10.81 16.90 -25.68
N MET A 80 -9.89 15.98 -25.90
CA MET A 80 -9.48 15.51 -27.22
C MET A 80 -10.18 14.22 -27.64
N LEU A 81 -11.00 13.59 -26.79
CA LEU A 81 -11.75 12.38 -27.14
C LEU A 81 -13.18 12.71 -27.56
N SER A 82 -13.72 11.93 -28.51
CA SER A 82 -15.10 12.06 -28.98
C SER A 82 -16.09 11.90 -27.81
N SER A 83 -17.15 12.72 -27.79
CA SER A 83 -18.19 12.61 -26.77
C SER A 83 -18.98 11.30 -26.90
N GLN A 84 -19.07 10.75 -28.11
CA GLN A 84 -19.70 9.46 -28.36
C GLN A 84 -18.86 8.33 -27.77
N ASP A 85 -17.54 8.39 -27.92
CA ASP A 85 -16.64 7.37 -27.37
C ASP A 85 -16.56 7.43 -25.84
N ILE A 86 -16.55 8.64 -25.26
CA ILE A 86 -16.63 8.82 -23.80
C ILE A 86 -17.93 8.21 -23.25
N LYS A 87 -19.08 8.54 -23.85
CA LYS A 87 -20.38 8.01 -23.42
C LYS A 87 -20.48 6.49 -23.62
N TRP A 88 -19.92 5.99 -24.72
CA TRP A 88 -19.87 4.55 -24.97
C TRP A 88 -19.06 3.84 -23.88
N ALA A 89 -17.83 4.28 -23.60
CA ALA A 89 -16.99 3.65 -22.58
C ALA A 89 -17.64 3.71 -21.20
N LEU A 90 -18.24 4.85 -20.86
CA LEU A 90 -18.98 5.03 -19.61
C LEU A 90 -20.17 4.06 -19.51
N HIS A 91 -20.87 3.79 -20.61
CA HIS A 91 -21.97 2.83 -20.62
C HIS A 91 -21.49 1.39 -20.42
N GLU A 92 -20.43 0.99 -21.12
CA GLU A 92 -19.80 -0.33 -20.95
C GLU A 92 -19.28 -0.53 -19.52
N LEU A 93 -18.85 0.56 -18.87
CA LEU A 93 -18.36 0.58 -17.49
C LEU A 93 -19.43 0.97 -16.46
N LYS A 94 -20.69 0.60 -16.72
CA LYS A 94 -21.83 0.69 -15.78
C LYS A 94 -22.17 2.12 -15.29
N GLY A 95 -21.69 3.15 -15.97
CA GLY A 95 -21.97 4.55 -15.64
C GLY A 95 -21.04 5.16 -14.58
N HIS A 96 -20.02 4.43 -14.13
CA HIS A 96 -19.10 4.88 -13.10
C HIS A 96 -17.97 5.75 -13.67
N TYR A 97 -17.80 6.94 -13.08
CA TYR A 97 -16.76 7.90 -13.41
C TYR A 97 -15.35 7.37 -13.10
N ALA A 98 -15.12 6.82 -11.90
CA ALA A 98 -13.77 6.49 -11.42
C ALA A 98 -13.08 5.43 -12.29
N ILE A 99 -13.75 4.31 -12.54
CA ILE A 99 -13.21 3.21 -13.36
C ILE A 99 -13.02 3.63 -14.82
N THR A 100 -13.97 4.42 -15.37
CA THR A 100 -13.91 4.91 -16.75
C THR A 100 -12.77 5.89 -16.93
N ARG A 101 -12.58 6.80 -15.98
CA ARG A 101 -11.47 7.75 -15.96
C ARG A 101 -10.13 7.02 -15.93
N LYS A 102 -9.99 6.02 -15.04
CA LYS A 102 -8.79 5.19 -14.94
C LYS A 102 -8.49 4.50 -16.27
N ALA A 103 -9.48 3.84 -16.88
CA ALA A 103 -9.32 3.14 -18.15
C ALA A 103 -8.89 4.10 -19.29
N PHE A 104 -9.43 5.31 -19.33
CA PHE A 104 -8.99 6.34 -20.29
C PHE A 104 -7.57 6.82 -20.04
N SER A 105 -7.21 7.08 -18.78
CA SER A 105 -5.85 7.47 -18.39
C SER A 105 -4.83 6.39 -18.76
N ASP A 106 -5.14 5.12 -18.51
CA ASP A 106 -4.28 3.99 -18.86
C ASP A 106 -4.13 3.83 -20.38
N ALA A 107 -5.22 3.97 -21.14
CA ALA A 107 -5.19 3.92 -22.60
C ALA A 107 -4.32 5.05 -23.20
N ILE A 108 -4.45 6.27 -22.66
CA ILE A 108 -3.65 7.42 -23.11
C ILE A 108 -2.18 7.23 -22.72
N LYS A 109 -1.88 6.75 -21.51
CA LYS A 109 -0.52 6.48 -21.04
C LYS A 109 0.17 5.45 -21.94
N LYS A 110 -0.50 4.32 -22.23
CA LYS A 110 0.00 3.30 -23.17
C LYS A 110 0.25 3.87 -24.56
N TRP A 111 -0.65 4.71 -25.07
CA TRP A 111 -0.47 5.38 -26.36
C TRP A 111 0.75 6.33 -26.36
N GLN A 112 0.98 7.05 -25.26
CA GLN A 112 2.17 7.91 -25.11
C GLN A 112 3.47 7.11 -25.08
N GLU A 113 3.50 5.98 -24.37
CA GLU A 113 4.67 5.08 -24.28
C GLU A 113 5.00 4.42 -25.64
N LEU A 114 3.99 4.11 -26.45
CA LEU A 114 4.16 3.55 -27.79
C LEU A 114 4.55 4.60 -28.84
N SER A 115 4.42 5.89 -28.52
CA SER A 115 4.83 6.97 -29.42
C SER A 115 6.36 7.13 -29.36
N PRO A 116 7.10 6.92 -30.46
CA PRO A 116 8.56 7.07 -30.45
C PRO A 116 8.93 8.51 -30.08
N GLU A 117 9.86 8.67 -29.13
CA GLU A 117 10.38 9.96 -28.71
C GLU A 117 10.92 10.75 -29.91
N THR A 118 10.17 11.75 -30.39
CA THR A 118 10.74 12.76 -31.29
C THR A 118 11.47 13.79 -30.42
N SER A 119 12.70 13.47 -30.04
CA SER A 119 13.70 14.47 -29.67
C SER A 119 13.95 15.34 -30.92
N GLY A 120 13.45 16.58 -30.92
CA GLY A 120 13.68 17.47 -32.05
C GLY A 120 12.63 18.57 -32.21
N LYS A 121 12.91 19.71 -31.59
CA LYS A 121 12.46 21.07 -31.93
C LYS A 121 11.56 21.20 -33.18
N ARG A 122 10.33 21.65 -32.97
CA ARG A 122 9.48 22.44 -33.91
C ARG A 122 9.66 22.13 -35.40
N LYS A 123 8.99 21.10 -35.93
CA LYS A 123 8.42 21.07 -37.31
C LYS A 123 7.76 19.71 -37.58
N ARG A 124 6.42 19.65 -37.59
CA ARG A 124 5.64 18.72 -38.44
C ARG A 124 4.15 19.04 -38.36
N ARG A 125 3.72 20.03 -39.14
CA ARG A 125 2.30 20.22 -39.51
C ARG A 125 1.82 19.14 -40.51
N LYS A 126 2.54 18.01 -40.66
CA LYS A 126 2.32 17.02 -41.72
C LYS A 126 2.98 15.67 -41.35
N GLU A 127 2.28 14.92 -40.51
CA GLU A 127 2.24 13.45 -40.46
C GLU A 127 0.94 13.08 -39.73
N MET A 128 -0.18 13.57 -40.28
CA MET A 128 -1.43 13.78 -39.54
C MET A 128 -2.29 12.51 -39.34
N ASN A 129 -1.89 11.35 -39.88
CA ASN A 129 -2.75 10.17 -39.99
C ASN A 129 -2.22 8.87 -39.38
N GLN A 130 -1.06 8.87 -38.70
CA GLN A 130 -0.54 7.64 -38.08
C GLN A 130 -0.78 7.55 -36.56
N TYR A 131 -1.12 8.67 -35.90
CA TYR A 131 -1.32 8.77 -34.45
C TYR A 131 -2.62 9.50 -34.06
N SER A 132 -3.66 9.40 -34.88
CA SER A 132 -4.96 10.06 -34.65
C SER A 132 -5.94 9.25 -33.81
N TYR A 133 -5.52 8.10 -33.29
CA TYR A 133 -6.36 7.21 -32.51
C TYR A 133 -5.64 6.62 -31.31
N ILE A 134 -6.41 6.21 -30.31
CA ILE A 134 -6.00 5.39 -29.18
C ILE A 134 -6.77 4.08 -29.23
N ASP A 135 -6.11 2.98 -28.87
CA ASP A 135 -6.80 1.71 -28.65
C ASP A 135 -7.19 1.65 -27.17
N PHE A 136 -8.49 1.87 -26.89
CA PHE A 136 -9.04 1.67 -25.56
C PHE A 136 -9.19 0.17 -25.32
N ARG A 137 -8.56 -0.33 -24.25
CA ARG A 137 -8.65 -1.72 -23.83
C ARG A 137 -8.84 -1.76 -22.32
N PHE A 138 -9.93 -2.37 -21.89
CA PHE A 138 -10.25 -2.61 -20.50
C PHE A 138 -10.41 -4.11 -20.28
N GLU A 139 -9.67 -4.66 -19.31
CA GLU A 139 -9.72 -6.06 -18.94
C GLU A 139 -9.79 -6.18 -17.41
N GLN A 140 -10.85 -6.79 -16.89
CA GLN A 140 -10.97 -7.12 -15.47
C GLN A 140 -11.81 -8.39 -15.30
N GLY A 141 -11.20 -9.46 -14.77
CA GLY A 141 -11.83 -10.79 -14.72
C GLY A 141 -12.17 -11.30 -16.14
N ASP A 142 -13.41 -11.73 -16.34
CA ASP A 142 -13.91 -12.23 -17.63
C ASP A 142 -14.34 -11.11 -18.60
N VAL A 143 -14.34 -9.85 -18.16
CA VAL A 143 -14.82 -8.72 -18.97
C VAL A 143 -13.65 -8.13 -19.75
N LYS A 144 -13.78 -8.18 -21.08
CA LYS A 144 -12.83 -7.59 -22.02
C LYS A 144 -13.57 -6.66 -22.97
N ILE A 145 -13.25 -5.38 -22.91
CA ILE A 145 -13.87 -4.35 -23.74
C ILE A 145 -12.75 -3.65 -24.50
N GLU A 146 -12.82 -3.68 -25.82
CA GLU A 146 -11.84 -3.02 -26.68
C GLU A 146 -12.54 -2.15 -27.73
N LYS A 147 -12.02 -0.95 -27.95
CA LYS A 147 -12.48 -0.08 -29.02
C LYS A 147 -11.39 0.89 -29.45
N ARG A 148 -11.24 1.04 -30.76
CA ARG A 148 -10.43 2.12 -31.33
C ARG A 148 -11.19 3.44 -31.26
N MET A 149 -10.59 4.43 -30.61
CA MET A 149 -11.18 5.77 -30.43
C MET A 149 -10.30 6.81 -31.09
N PHE A 150 -10.91 7.82 -31.71
CA PHE A 150 -10.18 8.84 -32.46
C PHE A 150 -10.06 10.13 -31.68
N PHE A 151 -8.90 10.78 -31.80
CA PHE A 151 -8.70 12.13 -31.30
C PHE A 151 -9.46 13.12 -32.19
N LEU A 152 -10.09 14.08 -31.54
CA LEU A 152 -10.68 15.24 -32.19
C LEU A 152 -9.57 16.11 -32.77
N GLU A 153 -9.81 16.71 -33.94
CA GLU A 153 -8.89 17.68 -34.55
C GLU A 153 -8.68 18.91 -33.65
N ASN A 154 -9.71 19.27 -32.89
CA ASN A 154 -9.70 20.41 -31.99
C ASN A 154 -10.22 20.01 -30.61
N LYS A 155 -9.64 20.62 -29.55
CA LYS A 155 -10.15 20.49 -28.19
C LYS A 155 -11.61 20.92 -28.13
N ARG A 156 -12.44 20.11 -27.46
CA ARG A 156 -13.82 20.48 -27.12
C ARG A 156 -13.82 21.85 -26.44
N ARG A 157 -14.60 22.80 -26.96
CA ARG A 157 -14.70 24.17 -26.42
C ARG A 157 -15.74 24.34 -25.31
N HIS A 158 -16.79 23.50 -25.35
CA HIS A 158 -17.92 23.58 -24.43
C HIS A 158 -18.13 22.24 -23.73
N TRP A 159 -18.16 22.27 -22.40
CA TRP A 159 -18.55 21.18 -21.52
C TRP A 159 -19.28 21.77 -20.32
N ARG A 160 -20.15 20.99 -19.68
CA ARG A 160 -20.78 21.44 -18.42
C ARG A 160 -19.75 21.28 -17.30
N SER A 161 -19.57 22.34 -16.52
CA SER A 161 -18.83 22.30 -15.27
C SER A 161 -19.83 22.23 -14.11
N TYR A 162 -19.52 21.44 -13.10
CA TYR A 162 -20.30 21.35 -11.88
C TYR A 162 -19.47 21.90 -10.73
N ASP A 163 -20.11 22.65 -9.84
CA ASP A 163 -19.54 22.89 -8.52
C ASP A 163 -19.66 21.62 -7.69
N LYS A 164 -18.78 21.44 -6.70
CA LYS A 164 -18.70 20.23 -5.87
C LYS A 164 -20.04 19.93 -5.16
N LEU A 165 -20.74 20.97 -4.73
CA LEU A 165 -22.05 20.88 -4.08
C LEU A 165 -23.20 20.52 -5.04
N SER A 166 -22.99 20.65 -6.35
CA SER A 166 -23.98 20.34 -7.38
C SER A 166 -23.86 18.91 -7.93
N LEU A 167 -22.83 18.17 -7.52
CA LEU A 167 -22.64 16.79 -7.91
C LEU A 167 -23.57 15.86 -7.12
N LEU A 168 -24.10 14.87 -7.81
CA LEU A 168 -24.86 13.81 -7.17
C LEU A 168 -23.94 13.00 -6.25
N PRO A 169 -24.42 12.57 -5.07
CA PRO A 169 -23.59 11.89 -4.08
C PRO A 169 -22.75 10.71 -4.64
N PRO A 170 -23.27 9.82 -5.52
CA PRO A 170 -22.45 8.74 -6.09
C PRO A 170 -21.27 9.24 -6.93
N VAL A 171 -21.48 10.28 -7.74
CA VAL A 171 -20.43 10.85 -8.61
C VAL A 171 -19.38 11.58 -7.78
N LEU A 172 -19.81 12.27 -6.72
CA LEU A 172 -18.92 12.96 -5.79
C LEU A 172 -17.98 11.97 -5.06
N LEU A 173 -18.53 10.88 -4.53
CA LEU A 173 -17.76 9.84 -3.85
C LEU A 173 -16.72 9.20 -4.77
N GLU A 174 -17.11 8.93 -6.02
CA GLU A 174 -16.19 8.40 -7.03
C GLU A 174 -15.08 9.37 -7.42
N GLN A 175 -15.40 10.65 -7.53
CA GLN A 175 -14.39 11.68 -7.80
C GLN A 175 -13.37 11.78 -6.66
N GLU A 176 -13.85 11.86 -5.41
CA GLU A 176 -12.98 11.91 -4.23
C GLU A 176 -12.14 10.65 -4.09
N PHE A 177 -12.73 9.48 -4.33
CA PHE A 177 -12.01 8.21 -4.36
C PHE A 177 -10.89 8.22 -5.41
N TYR A 178 -11.18 8.66 -6.63
CA TYR A 178 -10.19 8.72 -7.70
C TYR A 178 -9.05 9.68 -7.35
N GLU A 179 -9.36 10.89 -6.87
CA GLU A 179 -8.38 11.89 -6.46
C GLU A 179 -7.47 11.36 -5.34
N GLN A 180 -8.06 10.71 -4.34
CA GLN A 180 -7.31 10.06 -3.27
C GLN A 180 -6.40 8.95 -3.81
N LYS A 181 -6.91 8.08 -4.69
CA LYS A 181 -6.10 6.99 -5.26
C LYS A 181 -4.95 7.49 -6.13
N VAL A 182 -5.17 8.54 -6.93
CA VAL A 182 -4.09 9.17 -7.70
C VAL A 182 -3.02 9.75 -6.77
N LYS A 183 -3.42 10.40 -5.68
CA LYS A 183 -2.50 10.92 -4.69
C LYS A 183 -1.68 9.79 -4.04
N GLU A 184 -2.33 8.73 -3.58
CA GLU A 184 -1.67 7.55 -2.98
C GLU A 184 -0.66 6.91 -3.96
N MET A 185 -1.04 6.72 -5.24
CA MET A 185 -0.14 6.19 -6.26
C MET A 185 1.04 7.10 -6.54
N ALA A 186 0.84 8.42 -6.57
CA ALA A 186 1.91 9.38 -6.78
C ALA A 186 2.89 9.40 -5.59
N GLU A 187 2.39 9.42 -4.36
CA GLU A 187 3.20 9.37 -3.15
C GLU A 187 4.02 8.07 -3.08
N HIS A 188 3.42 6.93 -3.46
CA HIS A 188 4.13 5.67 -3.55
C HIS A 188 5.22 5.67 -4.63
N ALA A 189 4.95 6.23 -5.81
CA ALA A 189 5.96 6.37 -6.86
C ALA A 189 7.13 7.27 -6.44
N ASP A 190 6.82 8.41 -5.80
CA ASP A 190 7.83 9.32 -5.26
C ASP A 190 8.67 8.64 -4.17
N PHE A 191 8.05 7.83 -3.30
CA PHE A 191 8.75 7.05 -2.29
C PHE A 191 9.70 6.01 -2.90
N LEU A 192 9.26 5.25 -3.91
CA LEU A 192 10.11 4.28 -4.60
C LEU A 192 11.31 4.96 -5.30
N LEU A 193 11.06 6.09 -5.96
CA LEU A 193 12.13 6.88 -6.56
C LEU A 193 13.12 7.36 -5.49
N ALA A 194 12.64 7.81 -4.34
CA ALA A 194 13.50 8.23 -3.24
C ALA A 194 14.37 7.08 -2.70
N LEU A 195 13.83 5.86 -2.58
CA LEU A 195 14.61 4.68 -2.20
C LEU A 195 15.69 4.35 -3.23
N GLN A 196 15.32 4.28 -4.52
CA GLN A 196 16.28 4.00 -5.59
C GLN A 196 17.40 5.06 -5.63
N MET A 197 17.04 6.33 -5.56
CA MET A 197 18.02 7.42 -5.54
C MET A 197 18.95 7.36 -4.32
N ASN A 198 18.44 6.92 -3.17
CA ASN A 198 19.25 6.72 -1.99
C ASN A 198 20.32 5.66 -2.24
N GLU A 199 19.90 4.47 -2.68
CA GLU A 199 20.80 3.36 -2.99
C GLU A 199 21.86 3.74 -4.04
N GLU A 200 21.45 4.37 -5.15
CA GLU A 200 22.38 4.82 -6.18
C GLU A 200 23.42 5.82 -5.65
N GLN A 201 23.05 6.68 -4.70
CA GLN A 201 23.98 7.65 -4.12
C GLN A 201 25.01 6.96 -3.24
N TYR A 202 24.58 6.06 -2.34
CA TYR A 202 25.48 5.27 -1.50
C TYR A 202 26.47 4.45 -2.34
N GLN A 203 25.99 3.87 -3.45
CA GLN A 203 26.83 3.13 -4.37
C GLN A 203 27.86 4.03 -5.08
N LYS A 204 27.44 5.19 -5.58
CA LYS A 204 28.32 6.14 -6.28
C LYS A 204 29.40 6.70 -5.37
N ASP A 205 29.07 6.95 -4.10
CA ASP A 205 30.00 7.49 -3.11
C ASP A 205 30.87 6.41 -2.45
N GLY A 206 30.63 5.13 -2.74
CA GLY A 206 31.35 4.01 -2.12
C GLY A 206 31.11 3.92 -0.61
N GLN A 207 29.91 4.30 -0.15
CA GLN A 207 29.51 4.37 1.26
C GLN A 207 28.59 3.22 1.68
N MET A 208 28.44 2.20 0.83
CA MET A 208 27.67 1.01 1.17
C MET A 208 28.27 0.31 2.40
N ILE A 209 27.40 -0.21 3.26
CA ILE A 209 27.79 -0.81 4.53
C ILE A 209 27.51 -2.30 4.47
N GLU A 210 28.48 -3.10 4.92
CA GLU A 210 28.39 -4.55 4.92
C GLU A 210 27.55 -5.08 6.08
N CYS A 211 26.60 -5.97 5.77
CA CYS A 211 25.86 -6.75 6.76
C CYS A 211 26.76 -7.79 7.43
N ARG A 212 26.78 -7.82 8.77
CA ARG A 212 27.60 -8.76 9.55
C ARG A 212 27.16 -10.23 9.48
N CYS A 213 25.98 -10.50 8.94
CA CYS A 213 25.45 -11.86 8.79
C CYS A 213 25.70 -12.45 7.39
N CYS A 214 25.32 -11.72 6.33
CA CYS A 214 25.39 -12.22 4.95
C CYS A 214 26.51 -11.63 4.10
N TYR A 215 27.26 -10.64 4.62
CA TYR A 215 28.31 -9.91 3.90
C TYR A 215 27.82 -9.18 2.63
N GLY A 216 26.51 -8.95 2.51
CA GLY A 216 25.95 -8.08 1.47
C GLY A 216 26.16 -6.61 1.79
N GLU A 217 26.28 -5.78 0.75
CA GLU A 217 26.40 -4.33 0.83
C GLU A 217 25.03 -3.67 0.77
N PHE A 218 24.73 -2.77 1.71
CA PHE A 218 23.44 -2.09 1.80
C PHE A 218 23.61 -0.60 2.15
N ALA A 219 22.64 0.23 1.74
CA ALA A 219 22.50 1.58 2.29
C ALA A 219 22.16 1.51 3.78
N PHE A 220 22.51 2.55 4.53
CA PHE A 220 22.32 2.57 5.99
C PHE A 220 20.84 2.37 6.40
N GLU A 221 19.90 2.93 5.64
CA GLU A 221 18.46 2.81 5.88
C GLU A 221 17.90 1.38 5.69
N GLU A 222 18.67 0.52 5.01
CA GLU A 222 18.33 -0.90 4.81
C GLU A 222 18.99 -1.83 5.84
N LEU A 223 19.70 -1.25 6.81
CA LEU A 223 20.28 -1.96 7.94
C LEU A 223 19.48 -1.70 9.21
N THR A 224 19.62 -2.63 10.14
CA THR A 224 19.13 -2.55 11.52
C THR A 224 20.26 -2.92 12.46
N GLN A 225 20.14 -2.54 13.73
CA GLN A 225 21.22 -2.67 14.69
C GLN A 225 20.80 -3.32 16.00
N CYS A 226 21.73 -4.05 16.62
CA CYS A 226 21.60 -4.42 18.03
C CYS A 226 21.88 -3.20 18.93
N ALA A 227 21.67 -3.35 20.24
CA ALA A 227 21.92 -2.27 21.20
C ALA A 227 23.39 -1.76 21.23
N ASP A 228 24.34 -2.57 20.77
CA ASP A 228 25.77 -2.23 20.68
C ASP A 228 26.17 -1.62 19.31
N GLY A 229 25.24 -1.53 18.36
CA GLY A 229 25.48 -0.92 17.05
C GLY A 229 26.00 -1.86 15.95
N HIS A 230 26.00 -3.18 16.17
CA HIS A 230 26.29 -4.15 15.09
C HIS A 230 25.17 -4.12 14.05
N LEU A 231 25.54 -3.95 12.78
CA LEU A 231 24.61 -3.75 11.66
C LEU A 231 24.32 -5.04 10.90
N PHE A 232 23.03 -5.25 10.61
CA PHE A 232 22.51 -6.39 9.86
C PHE A 232 21.46 -5.91 8.86
N CYS A 233 21.33 -6.56 7.70
CA CYS A 233 20.23 -6.23 6.80
C CYS A 233 18.90 -6.72 7.36
N LYS A 234 17.82 -6.03 6.97
CA LYS A 234 16.45 -6.35 7.40
C LYS A 234 16.09 -7.82 7.16
N GLU A 235 16.48 -8.37 6.01
CA GLU A 235 16.20 -9.78 5.67
C GLU A 235 16.85 -10.78 6.63
N CYS A 236 18.09 -10.54 7.04
CA CYS A 236 18.78 -11.42 8.00
C CYS A 236 18.06 -11.41 9.35
N LEU A 237 17.64 -10.23 9.83
CA LEU A 237 16.88 -10.13 11.07
C LEU A 237 15.52 -10.84 10.97
N ILE A 238 14.80 -10.69 9.86
CA ILE A 238 13.50 -11.35 9.65
C ILE A 238 13.63 -12.88 9.68
N LYS A 239 14.60 -13.44 8.94
CA LYS A 239 14.85 -14.89 8.91
C LYS A 239 15.25 -15.40 10.30
N TYR A 240 16.17 -14.70 10.96
CA TYR A 240 16.58 -15.04 12.32
C TYR A 240 15.41 -15.01 13.31
N ALA A 241 14.59 -13.95 13.29
CA ALA A 241 13.44 -13.83 14.17
C ALA A 241 12.40 -14.93 13.92
N GLN A 242 12.15 -15.27 12.65
CA GLN A 242 11.23 -16.35 12.28
C GLN A 242 11.71 -17.69 12.85
N GLU A 243 12.99 -18.04 12.68
CA GLU A 243 13.57 -19.26 13.24
C GLU A 243 13.58 -19.25 14.78
N ALA A 244 13.89 -18.10 15.38
CA ALA A 244 13.99 -17.96 16.82
C ALA A 244 12.62 -18.15 17.50
N VAL A 245 11.59 -17.47 17.00
CA VAL A 245 10.26 -17.39 17.62
C VAL A 245 9.42 -18.64 17.34
N PHE A 246 9.46 -19.16 16.11
CA PHE A 246 8.67 -20.33 15.70
C PHE A 246 9.42 -21.64 15.88
N GLY A 247 10.73 -21.67 15.59
CA GLY A 247 11.56 -22.86 15.69
C GLY A 247 12.00 -23.12 17.12
N SER A 248 12.83 -22.24 17.68
CA SER A 248 13.41 -22.44 19.02
C SER A 248 12.53 -21.97 20.19
N GLY A 249 11.45 -21.24 19.92
CA GLY A 249 10.56 -20.70 20.95
C GLY A 249 11.21 -19.62 21.83
N LYS A 250 12.22 -18.91 21.32
CA LYS A 250 12.89 -17.83 22.05
C LYS A 250 11.99 -16.60 22.17
N SER A 251 12.03 -15.98 23.33
CA SER A 251 11.35 -14.74 23.73
C SER A 251 12.26 -13.50 23.65
N GLU A 252 13.57 -13.69 23.47
CA GLU A 252 14.54 -12.64 23.21
C GLU A 252 15.35 -12.91 21.94
N LEU A 253 15.58 -11.86 21.15
CA LEU A 253 16.37 -11.90 19.93
C LEU A 253 17.75 -11.30 20.20
N SER A 254 18.73 -12.17 20.42
CA SER A 254 20.12 -11.79 20.65
C SER A 254 20.79 -11.30 19.35
N CYS A 255 21.85 -10.52 19.49
CA CYS A 255 22.70 -10.14 18.38
C CYS A 255 23.19 -11.39 17.64
N MET A 256 23.30 -11.30 16.31
CA MET A 256 23.78 -12.39 15.46
C MET A 256 25.32 -12.43 15.38
N GLU A 257 26.00 -11.42 15.92
CA GLU A 257 27.46 -11.39 16.04
C GLU A 257 27.91 -12.28 17.21
N GLY A 258 28.80 -13.24 16.94
CA GLY A 258 29.11 -14.31 17.90
C GLY A 258 29.78 -13.87 19.22
N SER A 259 30.30 -12.65 19.27
CA SER A 259 30.92 -12.08 20.48
C SER A 259 30.02 -11.10 21.24
N CYS A 260 28.85 -10.75 20.69
CA CYS A 260 27.96 -9.75 21.27
C CYS A 260 26.89 -10.41 22.15
N THR A 261 26.74 -9.91 23.38
CA THR A 261 25.72 -10.37 24.34
C THR A 261 24.47 -9.50 24.35
N CYS A 262 24.42 -8.45 23.53
CA CYS A 262 23.28 -7.56 23.44
C CYS A 262 22.15 -8.16 22.60
N SER A 263 20.93 -7.67 22.82
CA SER A 263 19.75 -7.99 22.00
C SER A 263 19.37 -6.86 21.06
N PHE A 264 18.45 -7.15 20.15
CA PHE A 264 17.83 -6.16 19.28
C PHE A 264 16.79 -5.33 20.08
N PRO A 265 16.88 -3.99 20.05
CA PRO A 265 15.87 -3.13 20.67
C PRO A 265 14.48 -3.36 20.07
N THR A 266 13.42 -3.28 20.88
CA THR A 266 12.04 -3.47 20.39
C THR A 266 11.68 -2.49 19.28
N SER A 267 12.17 -1.26 19.34
CA SER A 267 11.96 -0.26 18.28
C SER A 267 12.54 -0.68 16.93
N GLU A 268 13.61 -1.47 16.91
CA GLU A 268 14.20 -2.00 15.69
C GLU A 268 13.41 -3.22 15.20
N LEU A 269 12.95 -4.08 16.11
CA LEU A 269 12.08 -5.21 15.78
C LEU A 269 10.76 -4.75 15.16
N GLU A 270 10.10 -3.74 15.72
CA GLU A 270 8.82 -3.22 15.22
C GLU A 270 8.94 -2.57 13.84
N LYS A 271 10.10 -1.97 13.52
CA LYS A 271 10.34 -1.37 12.21
C LYS A 271 10.59 -2.40 11.11
N VAL A 272 11.17 -3.55 11.47
CA VAL A 272 11.73 -4.50 10.51
C VAL A 272 10.89 -5.77 10.37
N LEU A 273 10.31 -6.26 11.46
CA LEU A 273 9.61 -7.54 11.46
C LEU A 273 8.19 -7.41 10.91
N PRO A 274 7.78 -8.32 10.00
CA PRO A 274 6.39 -8.50 9.61
C PRO A 274 5.47 -8.76 10.81
N GLU A 275 4.22 -8.30 10.71
CA GLU A 275 3.23 -8.33 11.80
C GLU A 275 3.02 -9.74 12.37
N ASN A 276 2.95 -10.76 11.51
CA ASN A 276 2.78 -12.16 11.94
C ASN A 276 3.93 -12.68 12.82
N ILE A 277 5.18 -12.26 12.55
CA ILE A 277 6.35 -12.63 13.34
C ILE A 277 6.39 -11.81 14.62
N LEU A 278 6.10 -10.51 14.53
CA LEU A 278 6.10 -9.59 15.66
C LEU A 278 5.02 -9.96 16.70
N CYS A 279 3.81 -10.29 16.28
CA CYS A 279 2.76 -10.79 17.17
C CYS A 279 3.22 -12.03 17.92
N LYS A 280 3.81 -13.00 17.20
CA LYS A 280 4.33 -14.23 17.81
C LYS A 280 5.49 -13.98 18.76
N TYR A 281 6.37 -13.03 18.45
CA TYR A 281 7.44 -12.61 19.35
C TYR A 281 6.87 -12.06 20.67
N TYR A 282 5.87 -11.17 20.59
CA TYR A 282 5.22 -10.62 21.79
C TYR A 282 4.46 -11.69 22.59
N GLU A 283 3.82 -12.65 21.92
CA GLU A 283 3.23 -13.81 22.60
C GLU A 283 4.29 -14.58 23.40
N ARG A 284 5.46 -14.89 22.81
CA ARG A 284 6.55 -15.58 23.52
C ARG A 284 7.07 -14.81 24.70
N LYS A 285 7.26 -13.50 24.54
CA LYS A 285 7.74 -12.62 25.62
C LYS A 285 6.75 -12.59 26.78
N ALA A 286 5.46 -12.48 26.49
CA ALA A 286 4.40 -12.54 27.51
C ALA A 286 4.35 -13.92 28.18
N GLU A 287 4.50 -15.02 27.44
CA GLU A 287 4.55 -16.37 28.01
C GLU A 287 5.71 -16.53 29.00
N GLU A 288 6.89 -15.99 28.68
CA GLU A 288 8.06 -16.04 29.55
C GLU A 288 7.89 -15.16 30.79
N GLU A 289 7.40 -13.93 30.63
CA GLU A 289 7.15 -13.02 31.76
C GLU A 289 6.15 -13.63 32.76
N VAL A 290 5.09 -14.28 32.26
CA VAL A 290 4.11 -14.99 33.10
C VAL A 290 4.75 -16.20 33.78
N ALA A 291 5.58 -16.98 33.07
CA ALA A 291 6.28 -18.12 33.66
C ALA A 291 7.29 -17.69 34.74
N ALA A 292 7.99 -16.57 34.56
CA ALA A 292 8.94 -16.03 35.53
C ALA A 292 8.23 -15.47 36.78
N ALA A 293 7.07 -14.82 36.61
CA ALA A 293 6.31 -14.25 37.72
C ALA A 293 5.56 -15.31 38.55
N CYS A 294 5.13 -16.41 37.93
CA CYS A 294 4.21 -17.38 38.53
C CYS A 294 4.78 -18.80 38.59
N ALA A 295 6.11 -18.93 38.67
CA ALA A 295 6.89 -20.15 38.38
C ALA A 295 6.37 -21.45 39.03
N ASP A 296 5.82 -21.40 40.24
CA ASP A 296 5.37 -22.60 40.97
C ASP A 296 3.85 -22.83 40.95
N GLU A 297 3.05 -21.86 40.49
CA GLU A 297 1.57 -21.92 40.52
C GLU A 297 0.94 -21.99 39.12
N LEU A 298 1.70 -21.69 38.07
CA LEU A 298 1.19 -21.68 36.70
C LEU A 298 1.16 -23.09 36.11
N VAL A 299 -0.04 -23.67 36.00
CA VAL A 299 -0.25 -25.00 35.42
C VAL A 299 -1.01 -24.86 34.10
N ARG A 300 -0.52 -25.51 33.04
CA ARG A 300 -1.23 -25.58 31.76
C ARG A 300 -2.14 -26.80 31.71
N CYS A 301 -3.35 -26.60 31.20
CA CYS A 301 -4.26 -27.71 30.93
C CYS A 301 -3.67 -28.63 29.85
N PRO A 302 -3.54 -29.94 30.10
CA PRO A 302 -2.99 -30.88 29.11
C PRO A 302 -3.88 -31.07 27.87
N PHE A 303 -5.15 -30.66 27.93
CA PHE A 303 -6.12 -30.86 26.84
C PHE A 303 -6.23 -29.67 25.88
N CYS A 304 -6.09 -28.44 26.39
CA CYS A 304 -6.27 -27.22 25.58
C CYS A 304 -5.12 -26.21 25.73
N ASN A 305 -4.05 -26.59 26.44
CA ASN A 305 -2.89 -25.76 26.74
C ASN A 305 -3.21 -24.43 27.43
N PHE A 306 -4.40 -24.30 28.02
CA PHE A 306 -4.84 -23.09 28.70
C PHE A 306 -4.02 -22.89 30.00
N PRO A 307 -3.34 -21.75 30.17
CA PRO A 307 -2.61 -21.44 31.39
C PRO A 307 -3.56 -21.05 32.52
N ALA A 308 -3.42 -21.64 33.70
CA ALA A 308 -4.17 -21.25 34.88
C ALA A 308 -3.28 -21.30 36.13
N LEU A 309 -3.53 -20.39 37.06
CA LEU A 309 -2.89 -20.38 38.36
C LEU A 309 -3.62 -21.35 39.29
N LEU A 310 -2.87 -22.23 39.94
CA LEU A 310 -3.36 -23.13 40.98
C LEU A 310 -2.73 -22.76 42.31
N ASP A 311 -3.57 -22.57 43.33
CA ASP A 311 -3.10 -22.47 44.71
C ASP A 311 -2.43 -23.80 45.13
N SER A 312 -1.38 -23.69 45.94
CA SER A 312 -0.58 -24.84 46.43
C SER A 312 -1.39 -25.92 47.16
N ASP A 313 -2.58 -25.59 47.67
CA ASP A 313 -3.47 -26.51 48.38
C ASP A 313 -4.38 -27.36 47.45
N VAL A 314 -4.42 -27.05 46.15
CA VAL A 314 -5.36 -27.68 45.20
C VAL A 314 -4.70 -28.86 44.47
N LYS A 315 -5.05 -30.09 44.88
CA LYS A 315 -4.51 -31.34 44.28
C LYS A 315 -5.18 -31.76 42.97
N ARG A 316 -6.29 -31.12 42.57
CA ARG A 316 -7.05 -31.46 41.35
C ARG A 316 -7.19 -30.21 40.49
N PHE A 317 -6.45 -30.16 39.39
CA PHE A 317 -6.63 -29.15 38.35
C PHE A 317 -7.99 -29.33 37.68
N SER A 318 -8.75 -28.25 37.52
CA SER A 318 -9.96 -28.20 36.69
C SER A 318 -9.82 -27.02 35.75
N CYS A 319 -9.82 -27.27 34.44
CA CYS A 319 -9.52 -26.24 33.47
C CYS A 319 -10.61 -25.14 33.49
N PRO A 320 -10.26 -23.87 33.77
CA PRO A 320 -11.21 -22.76 33.80
C PRO A 320 -11.68 -22.35 32.39
N ASN A 321 -11.05 -22.85 31.32
CA ASN A 321 -11.47 -22.60 29.95
C ASN A 321 -12.92 -23.11 29.73
N PRO A 322 -13.88 -22.24 29.41
CA PRO A 322 -15.28 -22.62 29.21
C PRO A 322 -15.48 -23.66 28.12
N ARG A 323 -14.56 -23.75 27.15
CA ARG A 323 -14.60 -24.69 26.03
C ARG A 323 -13.96 -26.05 26.36
N CYS A 324 -13.13 -26.14 27.41
CA CYS A 324 -12.47 -27.39 27.80
C CYS A 324 -13.13 -28.04 29.01
N ARG A 325 -13.23 -27.33 30.15
CA ARG A 325 -13.82 -27.79 31.42
C ARG A 325 -13.42 -29.22 31.86
N LYS A 326 -12.21 -29.66 31.50
CA LYS A 326 -11.65 -30.97 31.84
C LYS A 326 -10.62 -30.87 32.96
#